data_AF-A0A7V9LZT9-F1
#
_entry.id   AF-A0A7V9LZT9-F1
#
_cell.length_a   1.000
_cell.length_b   1.000
_cell.length_c   1.000
_cell.angle_alpha   90.00
_cell.angle_beta   90.00
_cell.angle_gamma   90.00
#
_symmetry.space_group_name_H-M   'P 1'
#
loop_
_entity.id
_entity.type
_entity.pdbx_description
1 polymer ?
#
loop_
_entity_poly.entity_id
_entity_poly.type
_entity_poly.pdbx_seq_one_letter_code
_entity_poly.pdbx_strand_id
1 'polypeptide(L)'
;PVFQGTDFKEFIDSKVDVEAIADEETKYRTAFNVLKRTGLTKERLISTGQQYLSLIEHDLKGFNDVFMQQYKTDVEQKEMLLQKKAEELQALNGKIAALNKEIKQTSQEIIQSKDNLNSNKNSFILAGENKKTEIKAELQKINQYFS
;
A
#
# COMPACT_ATOMS: atom_id res chain seq x y z
N PRO A 1 -6.27 -6.63 -40.14
CA PRO A 1 -6.85 -7.25 -41.34
C PRO A 1 -6.02 -6.91 -42.58
N VAL A 2 -5.56 -7.92 -43.31
CA VAL A 2 -4.98 -7.71 -44.64
C VAL A 2 -6.13 -7.94 -45.63
N PHE A 3 -6.68 -6.86 -46.18
CA PHE A 3 -7.68 -6.98 -47.24
C PHE A 3 -6.98 -7.34 -48.55
N GLN A 4 -7.59 -8.20 -49.36
CA GLN A 4 -7.00 -8.64 -50.63
C GLN A 4 -7.29 -7.64 -51.75
N GLY A 5 -6.33 -6.80 -52.11
CA GLY A 5 -6.48 -5.75 -53.14
C GLY A 5 -6.98 -4.42 -52.56
N THR A 6 -7.00 -3.37 -53.39
CA THR A 6 -7.22 -1.98 -52.95
C THR A 6 -8.46 -1.79 -52.08
N ASP A 7 -8.30 -1.07 -50.98
CA ASP A 7 -9.29 -0.88 -49.93
C ASP A 7 -9.38 0.58 -49.44
N PHE A 8 -10.03 0.79 -48.30
CA PHE A 8 -10.19 2.09 -47.67
C PHE A 8 -8.88 2.79 -47.30
N LYS A 9 -7.86 2.06 -46.82
CA LYS A 9 -6.55 2.63 -46.48
C LYS A 9 -5.88 3.20 -47.72
N GLU A 10 -5.81 2.45 -48.82
CA GLU A 10 -5.21 2.97 -50.06
C GLU A 10 -6.00 4.16 -50.61
N PHE A 11 -7.32 4.21 -50.43
CA PHE A 11 -8.12 5.39 -50.78
C PHE A 11 -7.75 6.61 -49.93
N ILE A 12 -7.54 6.44 -48.63
CA ILE A 12 -7.06 7.54 -47.77
C ILE A 12 -5.68 8.00 -48.19
N ASP A 13 -4.75 7.08 -48.45
CA ASP A 13 -3.40 7.40 -48.93
C ASP A 13 -3.46 8.18 -50.26
N SER A 14 -4.27 7.71 -51.22
CA SER A 14 -4.48 8.42 -52.49
C SER A 14 -5.15 9.79 -52.33
N LYS A 15 -5.99 9.98 -51.32
CA LYS A 15 -6.60 11.28 -51.00
C LYS A 15 -5.57 12.27 -50.47
N VAL A 16 -4.60 11.79 -49.68
CA VAL A 16 -3.48 12.60 -49.18
C VAL A 16 -2.60 13.04 -50.35
N ASP A 17 -2.34 12.18 -51.33
CA ASP A 17 -1.54 12.53 -52.52
C ASP A 17 -2.13 13.70 -53.33
N VAL A 18 -3.45 13.92 -53.25
CA VAL A 18 -4.16 15.01 -53.95
C VAL A 18 -4.68 16.09 -52.99
N GLU A 19 -4.08 16.21 -51.80
CA GLU A 19 -4.55 17.11 -50.75
C GLU A 19 -4.56 18.59 -51.18
N ALA A 20 -3.68 18.98 -52.12
CA ALA A 20 -3.59 20.32 -52.68
C ALA A 20 -4.84 20.77 -53.47
N ILE A 21 -5.73 19.86 -53.86
CA ILE A 21 -7.01 20.21 -54.48
C ILE A 21 -7.92 20.85 -53.43
N ALA A 22 -8.30 22.11 -53.60
CA ALA A 22 -9.13 22.82 -52.61
C ALA A 22 -10.57 22.31 -52.54
N ASP A 23 -11.18 21.98 -53.70
CA ASP A 23 -12.55 21.48 -53.77
C ASP A 23 -12.64 20.02 -53.30
N GLU A 24 -13.47 19.77 -52.28
CA GLU A 24 -13.56 18.47 -51.62
C GLU A 24 -14.16 17.41 -52.54
N GLU A 25 -15.21 17.73 -53.29
CA GLU A 25 -15.82 16.77 -54.22
C GLU A 25 -14.81 16.35 -55.30
N THR A 26 -14.11 17.31 -55.90
CA THR A 26 -13.07 17.06 -56.89
C THR A 26 -11.92 16.25 -56.29
N LYS A 27 -11.50 16.54 -55.05
CA LYS A 27 -10.47 15.79 -54.33
C LYS A 27 -10.85 14.32 -54.17
N TYR A 28 -12.03 14.05 -53.62
CA TYR A 28 -12.53 12.68 -53.39
C TYR A 28 -12.71 11.91 -54.70
N ARG A 29 -13.24 12.55 -55.75
CA ARG A 29 -13.37 11.94 -57.07
C ARG A 29 -12.01 11.63 -57.69
N THR A 30 -11.04 12.54 -57.56
CA THR A 30 -9.68 12.37 -58.10
C THR A 30 -9.00 11.18 -57.42
N ALA A 31 -8.99 11.12 -56.08
CA ALA A 31 -8.44 10.01 -55.32
C ALA A 31 -9.11 8.66 -55.67
N PHE A 32 -10.45 8.65 -55.77
CA PHE A 32 -11.18 7.44 -56.15
C PHE A 32 -10.84 6.99 -57.57
N ASN A 33 -10.72 7.92 -58.53
CA ASN A 33 -10.42 7.60 -59.93
C ASN A 33 -9.03 7.00 -60.15
N VAL A 34 -8.03 7.39 -59.33
CA VAL A 34 -6.68 6.79 -59.33
C VAL A 34 -6.78 5.28 -59.07
N LEU A 35 -7.63 4.89 -58.13
CA LEU A 35 -7.76 3.52 -57.64
C LEU A 35 -8.89 2.72 -58.30
N LYS A 36 -9.82 3.36 -59.01
CA LYS A 36 -10.92 2.67 -59.70
C LYS A 36 -10.44 1.57 -60.65
N ARG A 37 -9.28 1.78 -61.30
CA ARG A 37 -8.68 0.80 -62.22
C ARG A 37 -8.14 -0.45 -61.53
N THR A 38 -7.90 -0.40 -60.21
CA THR A 38 -7.43 -1.56 -59.42
C THR A 38 -8.58 -2.40 -58.88
N GLY A 39 -9.83 -2.08 -59.26
CA GLY A 39 -11.03 -2.79 -58.81
C GLY A 39 -11.69 -2.19 -57.56
N LEU A 40 -11.24 -1.02 -57.10
CA LEU A 40 -11.92 -0.31 -56.00
C LEU A 40 -13.32 0.15 -56.43
N THR A 41 -14.34 -0.27 -55.70
CA THR A 41 -15.73 0.20 -55.85
C THR A 41 -16.16 1.00 -54.62
N LYS A 42 -17.27 1.75 -54.72
CA LYS A 42 -17.84 2.48 -53.58
C LYS A 42 -18.26 1.52 -52.47
N GLU A 43 -18.87 0.40 -52.82
CA GLU A 43 -19.33 -0.62 -51.89
C GLU A 43 -18.15 -1.20 -51.12
N ARG A 44 -17.06 -1.50 -51.83
CA ARG A 44 -15.81 -2.01 -51.24
C ARG A 44 -15.14 -0.98 -50.33
N LEU A 45 -15.14 0.29 -50.73
CA LEU A 45 -14.61 1.39 -49.91
C LEU A 45 -15.37 1.51 -48.58
N ILE A 46 -16.71 1.49 -48.65
CA ILE A 46 -17.56 1.56 -47.45
C ILE A 46 -17.39 0.31 -46.58
N SER A 47 -17.41 -0.89 -47.18
CA SER A 47 -17.33 -2.15 -46.43
C SER A 47 -15.98 -2.30 -45.72
N THR A 48 -14.88 -2.00 -46.39
CA THR A 48 -13.53 -2.08 -45.79
C THR A 48 -13.32 -0.99 -44.74
N GLY A 49 -13.88 0.21 -44.95
CA GLY A 49 -13.90 1.26 -43.92
C GLY A 49 -14.65 0.85 -42.65
N GLN A 50 -15.84 0.22 -42.79
CA GLN A 50 -16.58 -0.33 -41.65
C GLN A 50 -15.83 -1.46 -40.95
N GLN A 51 -15.13 -2.31 -41.70
CA GLN A 51 -14.30 -3.38 -41.13
C GLN A 51 -13.10 -2.82 -40.36
N TYR A 52 -12.47 -1.74 -40.82
CA TYR A 52 -11.44 -1.03 -40.05
C TYR A 52 -12.00 -0.47 -38.74
N LEU A 53 -13.17 0.19 -38.78
CA LEU A 53 -13.83 0.71 -37.57
C LEU A 53 -14.12 -0.42 -36.57
N SER A 54 -14.73 -1.50 -37.03
CA SER A 54 -15.06 -2.65 -36.17
C SER A 54 -13.82 -3.30 -35.55
N LEU A 55 -12.71 -3.38 -36.30
CA LEU A 55 -11.44 -3.87 -35.74
C LEU A 55 -10.92 -2.94 -34.65
N ILE A 56 -10.89 -1.63 -34.91
CA ILE A 56 -10.39 -0.64 -33.93
C ILE A 56 -11.24 -0.70 -32.66
N GLU A 57 -12.57 -0.78 -32.79
CA GLU A 57 -13.47 -0.93 -31.65
C GLU A 57 -13.20 -2.22 -30.86
N HIS A 58 -12.98 -3.33 -31.56
CA HIS A 58 -12.62 -4.62 -30.94
C HIS A 58 -11.29 -4.52 -30.18
N ASP A 59 -10.26 -3.95 -30.81
CA ASP A 59 -8.92 -3.83 -30.24
C ASP A 59 -8.91 -2.87 -29.04
N LEU A 60 -9.65 -1.75 -29.13
CA LEU A 60 -9.81 -0.82 -28.01
C LEU A 60 -10.51 -1.48 -26.83
N LYS A 61 -11.56 -2.26 -27.08
CA LYS A 61 -12.26 -3.00 -26.03
C LYS A 61 -11.34 -4.04 -25.37
N GLY A 62 -10.65 -4.85 -26.18
CA GLY A 62 -9.71 -5.85 -25.67
C GLY A 62 -8.57 -5.23 -24.87
N PHE A 63 -8.02 -4.11 -25.34
CA PHE A 63 -6.99 -3.37 -24.62
C PHE A 63 -7.52 -2.82 -23.28
N ASN A 64 -8.71 -2.22 -23.27
CA ASN A 64 -9.31 -1.68 -22.04
C ASN A 64 -9.56 -2.78 -21.01
N ASP A 65 -10.05 -3.94 -21.43
CA ASP A 65 -10.31 -5.07 -20.54
C ASP A 65 -8.99 -5.58 -19.90
N VAL A 66 -7.93 -5.74 -20.70
CA VAL A 66 -6.59 -6.11 -20.22
C VAL A 66 -6.03 -5.04 -19.28
N PHE A 67 -6.14 -3.77 -19.65
CA PHE A 67 -5.69 -2.64 -18.82
C PHE A 67 -6.37 -2.65 -17.46
N MET A 68 -7.70 -2.78 -17.42
CA MET A 68 -8.47 -2.78 -16.17
C MET A 68 -8.10 -3.97 -15.29
N GLN A 69 -7.88 -5.15 -15.87
CA GLN A 69 -7.43 -6.33 -15.12
C GLN A 69 -6.04 -6.12 -14.52
N GLN A 70 -5.11 -5.56 -15.30
CA GLN A 70 -3.76 -5.28 -14.83
C GLN A 70 -3.77 -4.20 -13.75
N TYR A 71 -4.51 -3.10 -13.96
CA TYR A 71 -4.62 -1.99 -13.01
C TYR A 71 -5.16 -2.48 -11.66
N LYS A 72 -6.23 -3.28 -11.67
CA LYS A 72 -6.77 -3.88 -10.46
C LYS A 72 -5.75 -4.72 -9.69
N THR A 73 -4.97 -5.53 -10.41
CA THR A 73 -4.01 -6.44 -9.79
C THR A 73 -2.77 -5.71 -9.28
N ASP A 74 -2.26 -4.75 -10.06
CA ASP A 74 -1.00 -4.09 -9.75
C ASP A 74 -1.12 -2.84 -8.90
N VAL A 75 -2.27 -2.18 -8.94
CA VAL A 75 -2.49 -0.91 -8.24
C VAL A 75 -3.46 -1.13 -7.09
N GLU A 76 -4.73 -1.43 -7.36
CA GLU A 76 -5.77 -1.47 -6.33
C GLU A 76 -5.44 -2.48 -5.20
N GLN A 77 -5.00 -3.69 -5.55
CA GLN A 77 -4.61 -4.69 -4.54
C GLN A 77 -3.42 -4.23 -3.69
N LYS A 78 -2.45 -3.53 -4.29
CA LYS A 78 -1.28 -3.01 -3.57
C LYS A 78 -1.65 -1.84 -2.68
N GLU A 79 -2.56 -0.97 -3.11
CA GLU A 79 -3.12 0.12 -2.30
C GLU A 79 -3.88 -0.42 -1.08
N MET A 80 -4.72 -1.45 -1.28
CA MET A 80 -5.40 -2.12 -0.17
C MET A 80 -4.41 -2.75 0.82
N LEU A 81 -3.36 -3.40 0.31
CA LEU A 81 -2.32 -3.98 1.17
C LEU A 81 -1.55 -2.91 1.93
N LEU A 82 -1.24 -1.78 1.28
CA LEU A 82 -0.57 -0.63 1.91
C LEU A 82 -1.41 -0.08 3.06
N GLN A 83 -2.71 0.14 2.83
CA GLN A 83 -3.63 0.64 3.85
C GLN A 83 -3.69 -0.32 5.06
N LYS A 84 -3.84 -1.62 4.81
CA LYS A 84 -3.85 -2.64 5.87
C LYS A 84 -2.55 -2.63 6.69
N LYS A 85 -1.40 -2.49 6.02
CA LYS A 85 -0.09 -2.41 6.70
C LYS A 85 0.06 -1.13 7.52
N ALA A 86 -0.48 -0.01 7.05
CA ALA A 86 -0.48 1.25 7.79
C ALA A 86 -1.32 1.15 9.08
N GLU A 87 -2.49 0.53 9.02
CA GLU A 87 -3.35 0.26 10.18
C GLU A 87 -2.66 -0.68 11.18
N GLU A 88 -2.02 -1.76 10.69
CA GLU A 88 -1.25 -2.68 11.52
C GLU A 88 -0.09 -1.98 12.22
N LEU A 89 0.65 -1.12 11.51
CA LEU A 89 1.74 -0.33 12.07
C LEU A 89 1.24 0.62 13.17
N GLN A 90 0.10 1.28 12.96
CA GLN A 90 -0.51 2.14 13.98
C GLN A 90 -0.88 1.35 15.24
N ALA A 91 -1.48 0.17 15.08
CA ALA A 91 -1.84 -0.70 16.20
C ALA A 91 -0.60 -1.19 16.97
N LEU A 92 0.47 -1.56 16.26
CA LEU A 92 1.74 -1.97 16.87
C LEU A 92 2.39 -0.81 17.65
N ASN A 93 2.38 0.41 17.11
CA ASN A 93 2.87 1.59 17.82
C ASN A 93 2.08 1.86 19.11
N GLY A 94 0.76 1.67 19.08
CA GLY A 94 -0.08 1.76 20.28
C GLY A 94 0.34 0.73 21.34
N LYS A 95 0.59 -0.52 20.94
CA LYS A 95 1.08 -1.58 21.85
C LYS A 95 2.46 -1.25 22.43
N ILE A 96 3.38 -0.74 21.61
CA ILE A 96 4.72 -0.32 22.07
C ILE A 96 4.61 0.79 23.12
N ALA A 97 3.74 1.77 22.91
CA ALA A 97 3.53 2.85 23.87
C ALA A 97 2.97 2.33 25.21
N ALA A 98 2.01 1.39 25.16
CA ALA A 98 1.46 0.76 26.36
C ALA A 98 2.52 -0.04 27.14
N LEU A 99 3.27 -0.91 26.46
CA LEU A 99 4.35 -1.70 27.08
C LEU A 99 5.43 -0.81 27.70
N ASN A 100 5.80 0.30 27.05
CA ASN A 100 6.75 1.25 27.62
C ASN A 100 6.24 1.92 28.90
N LYS A 101 4.92 2.15 29.01
CA LYS A 101 4.31 2.66 30.24
C LYS A 101 4.37 1.61 31.35
N GLU A 102 4.03 0.36 31.03
CA GLU A 102 4.08 -0.77 31.97
C GLU A 102 5.51 -1.03 32.48
N ILE A 103 6.52 -0.96 31.60
CA ILE A 103 7.94 -1.08 31.97
C ILE A 103 8.32 -0.01 32.99
N LYS A 104 7.93 1.25 32.75
CA LYS A 104 8.23 2.37 33.67
C LYS A 104 7.56 2.17 35.02
N GLN A 105 6.29 1.81 35.03
CA GLN A 105 5.54 1.55 36.26
C GLN A 105 6.16 0.40 37.05
N THR A 106 6.40 -0.75 36.41
CA THR A 106 7.00 -1.92 37.05
C THR A 106 8.39 -1.60 37.60
N SER A 107 9.18 -0.79 36.90
CA SER A 107 10.50 -0.36 37.38
C SER A 107 10.41 0.48 38.65
N GLN A 108 9.42 1.39 38.74
CA GLN A 108 9.17 2.18 39.94
C GLN A 108 8.70 1.31 41.12
N GLU A 109 7.80 0.36 40.87
CA GLU A 109 7.32 -0.59 41.87
C GLU A 109 8.46 -1.46 42.43
N ILE A 110 9.40 -1.88 41.59
CA ILE A 110 10.61 -2.61 42.01
C ILE A 110 11.48 -1.75 42.93
N ILE A 111 11.72 -0.49 42.57
CA ILE A 111 12.53 0.43 43.39
C ILE A 111 11.87 0.62 44.75
N GLN A 112 10.58 0.95 44.78
CA GLN A 112 9.84 1.16 46.02
C GLN A 112 9.79 -0.09 46.90
N SER A 113 9.61 -1.28 46.29
CA SER A 113 9.65 -2.54 47.03
C SER A 113 11.01 -2.81 47.66
N LYS A 114 12.11 -2.54 46.93
CA LYS A 114 13.48 -2.67 47.45
C LYS A 114 13.71 -1.75 48.64
N ASP A 115 13.30 -0.49 48.52
CA ASP A 115 13.48 0.51 49.59
C ASP A 115 12.70 0.11 50.84
N ASN A 116 11.45 -0.32 50.69
CA ASN A 116 10.62 -0.79 51.80
C ASN A 116 11.22 -2.02 52.48
N LEU A 117 11.68 -3.02 51.72
CA LEU A 117 12.31 -4.22 52.27
C LEU A 117 13.60 -3.90 53.03
N ASN A 118 14.44 -3.02 52.48
CA ASN A 118 15.67 -2.61 53.14
C ASN A 118 15.40 -1.82 54.43
N SER A 119 14.42 -0.91 54.40
CA SER A 119 14.00 -0.16 55.58
C SER A 119 13.49 -1.08 56.68
N ASN A 120 12.56 -1.99 56.34
CA ASN A 120 12.01 -2.96 57.28
C ASN A 120 13.09 -3.87 57.87
N LYS A 121 14.03 -4.35 57.05
CA LYS A 121 15.17 -5.14 57.51
C LYS A 121 16.02 -4.37 58.52
N ASN A 122 16.37 -3.13 58.21
CA ASN A 122 17.20 -2.30 59.08
C ASN A 122 16.51 -2.00 60.42
N SER A 123 15.22 -1.67 60.39
CA SER A 123 14.41 -1.47 61.60
C SER A 123 14.34 -2.73 62.46
N PHE A 124 14.15 -3.90 61.84
CA PHE A 124 14.10 -5.17 62.56
C PHE A 124 15.44 -5.51 63.24
N ILE A 125 16.56 -5.34 62.53
CA ILE A 125 17.90 -5.57 63.09
C ILE A 125 18.15 -4.63 64.27
N LEU A 126 17.84 -3.33 64.11
CA LEU A 126 18.02 -2.34 65.17
C LEU A 126 17.19 -2.68 66.42
N ALA A 127 15.93 -3.05 66.24
CA ALA A 127 15.06 -3.47 67.34
C ALA A 127 15.62 -4.71 68.06
N GLY A 128 16.14 -5.69 67.30
CA GLY A 128 16.78 -6.88 67.84
C GLY A 128 18.04 -6.57 68.67
N GLU A 129 18.94 -5.73 68.16
CA GLU A 129 20.15 -5.33 68.89
C GLU A 129 19.83 -4.50 70.16
N ASN A 130 18.81 -3.63 70.09
CA ASN A 130 18.32 -2.90 71.26
C ASN A 130 17.79 -3.88 72.32
N LYS A 131 16.97 -4.85 71.93
CA LYS A 131 16.42 -5.84 72.88
C LYS A 131 17.49 -6.73 73.49
N LYS A 132 18.49 -7.12 72.70
CA LYS A 132 19.66 -7.87 73.19
C LYS A 132 20.46 -7.08 74.20
N THR A 133 20.63 -5.78 73.98
CA THR A 133 21.32 -4.87 74.92
C THR A 133 20.53 -4.73 76.21
N GLU A 134 19.21 -4.55 76.12
CA GLU A 134 18.30 -4.51 77.27
C GLU A 134 18.39 -5.79 78.10
N ILE A 135 18.30 -6.97 77.47
CA ILE A 135 18.41 -8.27 78.15
C ILE A 135 19.76 -8.41 78.85
N LYS A 136 20.87 -8.04 78.19
CA LYS A 136 22.21 -8.10 78.81
C LYS A 136 22.31 -7.22 80.06
N ALA A 137 21.76 -6.01 80.01
CA ALA A 137 21.76 -5.10 81.14
C ALA A 137 20.92 -5.64 82.31
N GLU A 138 19.75 -6.24 82.03
CA GLU A 138 18.93 -6.87 83.06
C GLU A 138 19.61 -8.10 83.68
N LEU A 139 20.26 -8.95 82.88
CA LEU A 139 21.03 -10.09 83.39
C LEU A 139 22.17 -9.65 84.32
N GLN A 140 22.85 -8.54 84.01
CA GLN A 140 23.89 -7.97 84.89
C GLN A 140 23.30 -7.54 86.24
N LYS A 141 22.16 -6.83 86.23
CA LYS A 141 21.47 -6.42 87.46
C LYS A 141 21.03 -7.63 88.29
N ILE A 142 20.46 -8.66 87.64
CA ILE A 142 20.05 -9.90 88.31
C ILE A 142 21.26 -10.53 89.00
N ASN A 143 22.37 -10.72 88.27
CA ASN A 143 23.58 -11.28 88.89
C ASN A 143 24.08 -10.46 90.08
N GLN A 144 23.97 -9.12 90.03
CA GLN A 144 24.39 -8.24 91.12
C GLN A 144 23.48 -8.31 92.35
N TYR A 145 22.15 -8.35 92.16
CA TYR A 145 21.18 -8.26 93.27
C TYR A 145 20.81 -9.61 93.90
N PHE A 146 20.97 -10.72 93.18
CA PHE A 146 20.66 -12.07 93.66
C PHE A 146 21.93 -12.89 94.01
N SER A 147 23.05 -12.19 94.26
CA SER A 147 24.28 -12.78 94.83
C SER A 147 24.11 -13.09 96.32
#